data_AF-A0A929H1U2-F1
#
_entry.id   AF-A0A929H1U2-F1
#
_cell.length_a   1.000
_cell.length_b   1.000
_cell.length_c   1.000
_cell.angle_alpha   90.00
_cell.angle_beta   90.00
_cell.angle_gamma   90.00
#
_symmetry.space_group_name_H-M   'P 1'
#
loop_
_entity.id
_entity.type
_entity.pdbx_description
1 polymer ?
#
loop_
_entity_poly.entity_id
_entity_poly.type
_entity_poly.pdbx_seq_one_letter_code
_entity_poly.pdbx_strand_id
1 'polypeptide(L)'
;MKNLFISILFIVVSSFIGCENEKLDDSKPILFKNDFKVYHPDVIIAPEKDDYTIEEVLLDGDILTISFHFGGGSLDFPNELIITDGPTSDDPPQVELYLYFPSYTDLRLAYLYKELKFNLKPLKKEFKNGKYQLNLIGWDEPIYYEIP
;
A
#
# COMPACT_ATOMS: atom_id res chain seq x y z
N MET A 1 56.74 -36.47 35.66
CA MET A 1 55.45 -37.13 35.93
C MET A 1 54.36 -36.18 35.47
N LYS A 2 53.87 -36.39 34.25
CA LYS A 2 52.56 -36.99 33.93
C LYS A 2 51.40 -36.03 34.22
N ASN A 3 51.00 -35.33 33.16
CA ASN A 3 49.64 -35.16 32.66
C ASN A 3 48.54 -34.80 33.66
N LEU A 4 47.95 -33.61 33.50
CA LEU A 4 46.51 -33.47 33.65
C LEU A 4 45.96 -32.62 32.50
N PHE A 5 45.57 -33.33 31.44
CA PHE A 5 44.70 -32.87 30.38
C PHE A 5 43.37 -32.42 30.98
N ILE A 6 43.03 -31.14 30.88
CA ILE A 6 41.65 -30.68 31.02
C ILE A 6 41.23 -30.16 29.64
N SER A 7 40.83 -31.12 28.81
CA SER A 7 40.13 -30.87 27.56
C SER A 7 38.72 -30.38 27.88
N ILE A 8 38.54 -29.06 27.95
CA ILE A 8 37.19 -28.46 27.92
C ILE A 8 36.73 -28.54 26.46
N LEU A 9 36.02 -29.62 26.19
CA LEU A 9 35.26 -29.89 24.99
C LEU A 9 34.11 -28.86 24.89
N PHE A 10 34.37 -27.73 24.24
CA PHE A 10 33.32 -26.78 23.86
C PHE A 10 32.52 -27.40 22.70
N ILE A 11 31.46 -28.13 23.06
CA ILE A 11 30.45 -28.61 22.12
C ILE A 11 29.64 -27.39 21.68
N VAL A 12 30.10 -26.70 20.65
CA VAL A 12 29.26 -25.77 19.89
C VAL A 12 28.38 -26.64 18.99
N VAL A 13 27.20 -26.99 19.50
CA VAL A 13 26.10 -27.54 18.71
C VAL A 13 25.62 -26.41 17.80
N SER A 14 26.26 -26.27 16.64
CA SER A 14 25.73 -25.47 15.56
C SER A 14 24.59 -26.24 14.91
N SER A 15 23.41 -26.14 15.54
CA SER A 15 22.13 -26.44 14.90
C SER A 15 21.88 -25.40 13.81
N PHE A 16 22.61 -25.49 12.69
CA PHE A 16 22.12 -24.94 11.44
C PHE A 16 20.97 -25.85 11.02
N ILE A 17 19.80 -25.49 11.53
CA ILE A 17 18.52 -25.80 10.92
C ILE A 17 18.69 -25.40 9.46
N GLY A 18 18.87 -26.38 8.59
CA GLY A 18 18.75 -26.17 7.16
C GLY A 18 17.34 -25.66 6.93
N CYS A 19 17.22 -24.35 6.69
CA CYS A 19 16.08 -23.84 5.95
C CYS A 19 16.10 -24.60 4.63
N GLU A 20 15.17 -25.54 4.53
CA GLU A 20 14.70 -26.08 3.26
C GLU A 20 14.45 -24.87 2.37
N ASN A 21 15.22 -24.76 1.29
CA ASN A 21 15.00 -23.73 0.29
C ASN A 21 13.64 -24.04 -0.34
N GLU A 22 12.56 -23.50 0.25
CA GLU A 22 11.32 -23.28 -0.45
C GLU A 22 11.68 -22.52 -1.72
N LYS A 23 11.67 -23.26 -2.84
CA LYS A 23 11.63 -22.66 -4.15
C LYS A 23 10.37 -21.82 -4.16
N LEU A 24 10.55 -20.52 -3.96
CA LEU A 24 9.51 -19.53 -4.17
C LEU A 24 8.96 -19.76 -5.58
N ASP A 25 7.74 -20.24 -5.59
CA ASP A 25 6.94 -20.46 -6.77
C ASP A 25 6.59 -19.07 -7.34
N ASP A 26 7.32 -18.65 -8.37
CA ASP A 26 7.12 -17.37 -9.10
C ASP A 26 5.72 -17.24 -9.73
N SER A 27 4.83 -18.24 -9.56
CA SER A 27 3.46 -18.23 -10.05
C SER A 27 2.39 -17.92 -8.99
N LYS A 28 2.78 -17.66 -7.74
CA LYS A 28 1.84 -17.22 -6.69
C LYS A 28 1.96 -15.72 -6.43
N PRO A 29 0.87 -14.94 -6.54
CA PRO A 29 0.90 -13.53 -6.20
C PRO A 29 1.22 -13.40 -4.71
N ILE A 30 2.32 -12.70 -4.42
CA ILE A 30 2.67 -12.27 -3.07
C ILE A 30 1.55 -11.31 -2.66
N LEU A 31 0.73 -11.75 -1.71
CA LEU A 31 -0.31 -10.94 -1.10
C LEU A 31 0.37 -10.01 -0.09
N PHE A 32 0.73 -8.80 -0.48
CA PHE A 32 1.06 -7.77 0.49
C PHE A 32 -0.25 -7.24 1.08
N LYS A 33 -0.40 -7.39 2.39
CA LYS A 33 -1.42 -6.67 3.15
C LYS A 33 -1.03 -5.18 3.04
N ASN A 34 -1.78 -4.42 2.23
CA ASN A 34 -1.52 -3.07 1.67
C ASN A 34 -0.91 -3.04 0.25
N ASP A 35 -1.41 -3.90 -0.65
CA ASP A 35 -1.08 -3.87 -2.07
C ASP A 35 -1.82 -2.76 -2.83
N PHE A 36 -1.04 -1.89 -3.47
CA PHE A 36 -1.49 -0.99 -4.54
C PHE A 36 -1.80 -1.85 -5.77
N LYS A 37 -3.08 -2.09 -6.08
CA LYS A 37 -3.46 -2.78 -7.32
C LYS A 37 -3.73 -1.76 -8.42
N VAL A 38 -2.88 -1.81 -9.44
CA VAL A 38 -3.06 -1.05 -10.67
C VAL A 38 -3.83 -1.91 -11.67
N TYR A 39 -4.83 -1.27 -12.30
CA TYR A 39 -5.64 -1.71 -13.43
C TYR A 39 -6.69 -2.82 -13.21
N HIS A 40 -7.96 -2.38 -13.22
CA HIS A 40 -9.06 -3.14 -13.81
C HIS A 40 -10.04 -2.17 -14.50
N PRO A 41 -10.23 -2.25 -15.83
CA PRO A 41 -11.22 -1.43 -16.55
C PRO A 41 -12.68 -1.77 -16.20
N ASP A 42 -12.91 -2.83 -15.43
CA ASP A 42 -14.23 -3.32 -15.03
C ASP A 42 -14.56 -3.07 -13.55
N VAL A 43 -13.75 -2.29 -12.82
CA VAL A 43 -14.05 -1.96 -11.42
C VAL A 43 -15.15 -0.90 -11.39
N ILE A 44 -16.31 -1.31 -10.87
CA ILE A 44 -17.37 -0.40 -10.45
C ILE A 44 -16.80 0.44 -9.30
N ILE A 45 -16.48 1.69 -9.63
CA ILE A 45 -15.91 2.67 -8.69
C ILE A 45 -16.89 2.86 -7.52
N ALA A 46 -16.34 2.90 -6.30
CA ALA A 46 -17.07 2.95 -5.03
C ALA A 46 -18.01 4.19 -4.93
N PRO A 47 -18.97 4.17 -3.99
CA PRO A 47 -20.24 4.89 -4.08
C PRO A 47 -20.07 6.42 -4.07
N GLU A 48 -21.16 7.11 -4.43
CA GLU A 48 -21.30 8.57 -4.33
C GLU A 48 -20.63 9.12 -3.07
N LYS A 49 -20.03 10.32 -3.21
CA LYS A 49 -19.25 11.13 -2.25
C LYS A 49 -19.76 11.17 -0.78
N ASP A 50 -20.92 10.63 -0.49
CA ASP A 50 -21.65 10.73 0.77
C ASP A 50 -21.20 9.75 1.87
N ASP A 51 -20.32 8.79 1.58
CA ASP A 51 -19.99 7.71 2.53
C ASP A 51 -18.65 7.88 3.28
N TYR A 52 -17.80 8.84 2.89
CA TYR A 52 -16.56 9.17 3.62
C TYR A 52 -16.13 10.64 3.44
N THR A 53 -15.27 11.12 4.33
CA THR A 53 -14.67 12.46 4.29
C THR A 53 -13.18 12.36 4.52
N ILE A 54 -12.39 12.83 3.55
CA ILE A 54 -10.93 12.92 3.67
C ILE A 54 -10.59 14.12 4.53
N GLU A 55 -9.83 13.92 5.60
CA GLU A 55 -9.37 14.99 6.48
C GLU A 55 -7.99 15.49 6.11
N GLU A 56 -7.09 14.58 5.76
CA GLU A 56 -5.68 14.90 5.55
C GLU A 56 -5.09 13.99 4.48
N VAL A 57 -4.25 14.60 3.63
CA VAL A 57 -3.42 13.88 2.67
C VAL A 57 -2.00 14.38 2.80
N LEU A 58 -1.07 13.47 3.10
CA LEU A 58 0.35 13.75 3.24
C LEU A 58 1.17 12.90 2.29
N LEU A 59 2.10 13.51 1.58
CA LEU A 59 3.08 12.81 0.76
C LEU A 59 4.47 12.99 1.37
N ASP A 60 5.08 11.88 1.79
CA ASP A 60 6.47 11.82 2.26
C ASP A 60 7.28 10.86 1.40
N GLY A 61 8.06 11.42 0.48
CA GLY A 61 8.79 10.68 -0.54
C GLY A 61 7.85 9.83 -1.41
N ASP A 62 7.91 8.51 -1.23
CA ASP A 62 7.09 7.55 -1.97
C ASP A 62 5.87 7.07 -1.20
N ILE A 63 5.59 7.65 -0.02
CA ILE A 63 4.48 7.21 0.84
C ILE A 63 3.39 8.28 0.83
N LEU A 64 2.23 7.93 0.27
CA LEU A 64 1.01 8.72 0.36
C LEU A 64 0.21 8.24 1.57
N THR A 65 -0.01 9.12 2.53
CA THR A 65 -0.86 8.89 3.70
C THR A 65 -2.19 9.61 3.50
N ILE A 66 -3.29 8.90 3.68
CA ILE A 66 -4.66 9.44 3.58
C ILE A 66 -5.37 9.15 4.90
N SER A 67 -5.81 10.21 5.57
CA SER A 67 -6.61 10.17 6.78
C SER A 67 -8.05 10.55 6.45
N PHE A 68 -9.02 9.74 6.88
CA PHE A 68 -10.43 9.97 6.54
C PHE A 68 -11.36 9.42 7.63
N HIS A 69 -12.56 10.01 7.68
CA HIS A 69 -13.71 9.45 8.40
C HIS A 69 -14.66 8.77 7.45
N PHE A 70 -15.32 7.74 7.95
CA PHE A 70 -16.34 7.01 7.20
C PHE A 70 -17.36 6.42 8.17
N GLY A 71 -18.61 6.30 7.74
CA GLY A 71 -19.69 5.81 8.60
C GLY A 71 -19.95 4.31 8.43
N GLY A 72 -19.68 3.48 9.45
CA GLY A 72 -19.82 2.02 9.39
C GLY A 72 -19.54 1.29 10.71
N GLY A 73 -19.60 -0.05 10.69
CA GLY A 73 -19.52 -0.90 11.89
C GLY A 73 -18.28 -1.80 12.02
N SER A 74 -17.59 -2.11 10.92
CA SER A 74 -16.49 -3.10 10.89
C SER A 74 -15.25 -2.56 10.20
N LEU A 75 -14.10 -2.93 10.78
CA LEU A 75 -12.78 -2.30 10.59
C LEU A 75 -11.89 -2.97 9.52
N ASP A 76 -12.25 -4.17 9.07
CA ASP A 76 -11.34 -5.07 8.34
C ASP A 76 -11.67 -5.24 6.85
N PHE A 77 -11.85 -4.13 6.14
CA PHE A 77 -11.93 -4.17 4.68
C PHE A 77 -10.58 -3.82 4.04
N PRO A 78 -10.13 -4.57 3.01
CA PRO A 78 -8.99 -4.18 2.21
C PRO A 78 -9.33 -2.87 1.50
N ASN A 79 -8.52 -1.84 1.69
CA ASN A 79 -8.70 -0.55 1.03
C ASN A 79 -7.62 -0.47 -0.04
N GLU A 80 -8.03 -0.21 -1.27
CA GLU A 80 -7.13 -0.15 -2.42
C GLU A 80 -7.10 1.29 -2.94
N LEU A 81 -5.92 1.73 -3.40
CA LEU A 81 -5.78 2.99 -4.11
C LEU A 81 -5.64 2.64 -5.60
N ILE A 82 -6.63 3.06 -6.38
CA ILE A 82 -6.78 2.72 -7.80
C ILE A 82 -6.37 3.91 -8.65
N ILE A 83 -5.71 3.61 -9.76
CA ILE A 83 -5.45 4.54 -10.86
C ILE A 83 -6.27 4.03 -12.05
N THR A 84 -7.24 4.81 -12.51
CA THR A 84 -8.16 4.41 -13.59
C THR A 84 -7.57 4.67 -14.96
N ASP A 85 -6.82 5.77 -15.09
CA ASP A 85 -6.33 6.27 -16.36
C ASP A 85 -4.83 6.59 -16.33
N GLY A 86 -4.20 6.50 -17.49
CA GLY A 86 -2.83 6.98 -17.67
C GLY A 86 -2.74 8.50 -17.49
N PRO A 87 -1.53 9.04 -17.32
CA PRO A 87 -1.33 10.46 -17.13
C PRO A 87 -1.87 11.29 -18.31
N THR A 88 -2.51 12.44 -18.01
CA THR A 88 -3.01 13.37 -19.05
C THR A 88 -1.87 14.00 -19.86
N SER A 89 -2.21 14.68 -20.95
CA SER A 89 -1.25 15.44 -21.75
C SER A 89 -0.95 16.86 -21.21
N ASP A 90 -1.42 17.18 -20.01
CA ASP A 90 -1.21 18.49 -19.39
C ASP A 90 0.25 18.67 -18.91
N ASP A 91 0.59 19.89 -18.48
CA ASP A 91 1.89 20.23 -17.89
C ASP A 91 1.70 20.90 -16.51
N PRO A 92 1.94 20.19 -15.38
CA PRO A 92 2.41 18.80 -15.32
C PRO A 92 1.31 17.79 -15.71
N PRO A 93 1.69 16.57 -16.17
CA PRO A 93 0.74 15.50 -16.41
C PRO A 93 -0.08 15.16 -15.17
N GLN A 94 -1.38 14.98 -15.34
CA GLN A 94 -2.30 14.71 -14.24
C GLN A 94 -2.67 13.23 -14.16
N VAL A 95 -2.81 12.70 -12.93
CA VAL A 95 -3.17 11.30 -12.68
C VAL A 95 -4.29 11.28 -11.65
N GLU A 96 -5.40 10.62 -11.98
CA GLU A 96 -6.52 10.48 -11.05
C GLU A 96 -6.31 9.28 -10.12
N LEU A 97 -6.58 9.50 -8.83
CA LEU A 97 -6.48 8.49 -7.79
C LEU A 97 -7.86 8.28 -7.14
N TYR A 98 -8.23 7.02 -6.96
CA TYR A 98 -9.50 6.62 -6.38
C TYR A 98 -9.26 5.74 -5.16
N LEU A 99 -9.82 6.14 -4.02
CA LEU A 99 -9.86 5.28 -2.84
C LEU A 99 -11.04 4.31 -2.98
N TYR A 100 -10.74 3.02 -3.09
CA TYR A 100 -11.75 1.97 -3.29
C TYR A 100 -12.02 1.18 -2.02
N PHE A 101 -13.32 1.04 -1.72
CA PHE A 101 -13.86 0.31 -0.58
C PHE A 101 -14.73 -0.85 -1.06
N PRO A 102 -14.25 -2.11 -1.01
CA PRO A 102 -15.06 -3.26 -1.40
C PRO A 102 -16.17 -3.51 -0.37
N SER A 103 -17.41 -3.33 -0.84
CA SER A 103 -18.68 -3.65 -0.17
C SER A 103 -18.90 -3.07 1.22
N TYR A 104 -19.74 -2.04 1.27
CA TYR A 104 -20.26 -1.44 2.48
C TYR A 104 -21.63 -2.05 2.81
N THR A 105 -21.67 -3.21 3.48
CA THR A 105 -22.94 -3.79 3.98
C THR A 105 -23.13 -3.58 5.48
N ASP A 106 -22.27 -2.79 6.12
CA ASP A 106 -22.32 -2.61 7.55
C ASP A 106 -23.26 -1.47 7.98
N LEU A 107 -23.93 -1.68 9.10
CA LEU A 107 -24.84 -0.71 9.69
C LEU A 107 -24.01 0.53 10.08
N ARG A 108 -24.40 1.70 9.54
CA ARG A 108 -23.78 3.02 9.75
C ARG A 108 -24.00 3.52 11.19
N LEU A 109 -23.53 2.77 12.18
CA LEU A 109 -23.81 3.00 13.60
C LEU A 109 -22.70 3.79 14.30
N ALA A 110 -21.53 3.92 13.67
CA ALA A 110 -20.41 4.70 14.19
C ALA A 110 -19.69 5.47 13.08
N TYR A 111 -19.17 6.65 13.44
CA TYR A 111 -18.16 7.36 12.67
C TYR A 111 -16.79 6.81 13.07
N LEU A 112 -16.03 6.32 12.10
CA LEU A 112 -14.72 5.74 12.31
C LEU A 112 -13.66 6.58 11.62
N TYR A 113 -12.54 6.83 12.31
CA TYR A 113 -11.33 7.44 11.76
C TYR A 113 -10.37 6.36 11.28
N LYS A 114 -9.76 6.56 10.12
CA LYS A 114 -8.72 5.65 9.59
C LYS A 114 -7.61 6.42 8.89
N GLU A 115 -6.39 5.91 9.06
CA GLU A 115 -5.19 6.33 8.35
C GLU A 115 -4.73 5.17 7.45
N LEU A 116 -4.53 5.45 6.16
CA LEU A 116 -4.01 4.49 5.18
C LEU A 116 -2.70 5.01 4.59
N LYS A 117 -1.78 4.09 4.31
CA LYS A 117 -0.48 4.41 3.70
C LYS A 117 -0.29 3.60 2.43
N PHE A 118 0.00 4.30 1.34
CA PHE A 118 0.18 3.74 0.01
C PHE A 118 1.60 4.02 -0.48
N ASN A 119 2.24 2.99 -1.01
CA ASN A 119 3.56 3.09 -1.59
C ASN A 119 3.44 3.41 -3.09
N LEU A 120 3.88 4.60 -3.50
CA LEU A 120 3.85 5.12 -4.87
C LEU A 120 5.08 4.72 -5.70
N LYS A 121 6.02 3.94 -5.17
CA LYS A 121 7.17 3.42 -5.94
C LYS A 121 6.79 2.73 -7.25
N PRO A 122 5.70 1.96 -7.36
CA PRO A 122 5.29 1.35 -8.61
C PRO A 122 5.12 2.36 -9.75
N LEU A 123 4.66 3.59 -9.45
CA LEU A 123 4.51 4.63 -10.47
C LEU A 123 5.81 5.01 -11.15
N LYS A 124 6.96 4.89 -10.45
CA LYS A 124 8.28 5.17 -11.03
C LYS A 124 8.67 4.17 -12.13
N LYS A 125 8.03 3.00 -12.18
CA LYS A 125 8.26 2.00 -13.23
C LYS A 125 7.34 2.21 -14.42
N GLU A 126 6.13 2.71 -14.18
CA GLU A 126 5.09 2.89 -15.19
C GLU A 126 5.18 4.24 -15.91
N PHE A 127 5.60 5.29 -15.20
CA PHE A 127 5.62 6.66 -15.69
C PHE A 127 7.03 7.15 -16.00
N LYS A 128 7.11 8.22 -16.79
CA LYS A 128 8.39 8.85 -17.17
C LYS A 128 8.90 9.74 -16.02
N ASN A 129 10.18 10.07 -16.04
CA ASN A 129 10.75 11.02 -15.08
C ASN A 129 10.09 12.39 -15.25
N GLY A 130 9.85 13.08 -14.14
CA GLY A 130 9.19 14.38 -14.13
C GLY A 130 8.25 14.57 -12.95
N LYS A 131 7.58 15.72 -12.95
CA LYS A 131 6.58 16.10 -11.95
C LYS A 131 5.20 15.72 -12.44
N TYR A 132 4.43 15.05 -11.59
CA TYR A 132 3.05 14.67 -11.83
C TYR A 132 2.14 15.35 -10.81
N GLN A 133 0.93 15.71 -11.24
CA GLN A 133 -0.14 16.13 -10.34
C GLN A 133 -1.06 14.94 -10.09
N LEU A 134 -1.12 14.46 -8.86
CA LEU A 134 -2.03 13.41 -8.43
C LEU A 134 -3.31 14.07 -7.90
N ASN A 135 -4.43 13.74 -8.54
CA ASN A 135 -5.76 14.24 -8.19
C ASN A 135 -6.51 13.13 -7.46
N LEU A 136 -6.55 13.19 -6.12
CA LEU A 136 -7.32 12.26 -5.32
C LEU A 136 -8.79 12.68 -5.28
N ILE A 137 -9.68 11.80 -5.73
CA ILE A 137 -11.12 12.09 -5.70
C ILE A 137 -11.60 12.30 -4.26
N GLY A 138 -12.30 13.42 -4.04
CA GLY A 138 -12.75 13.83 -2.70
C GLY A 138 -11.75 14.70 -1.93
N TRP A 139 -10.60 15.03 -2.54
CA TRP A 139 -9.60 15.95 -2.00
C TRP A 139 -9.40 17.13 -2.96
N ASP A 140 -9.43 18.35 -2.43
CA ASP A 140 -9.46 19.56 -3.26
C ASP A 140 -8.06 20.13 -3.56
N GLU A 141 -7.04 19.74 -2.80
CA GLU A 141 -5.68 20.24 -2.99
C GLU A 141 -4.85 19.33 -3.90
N PRO A 142 -4.09 19.87 -4.87
CA PRO A 142 -3.25 19.05 -5.74
C PRO A 142 -2.10 18.41 -4.97
N ILE A 143 -1.85 17.14 -5.22
CA ILE A 143 -0.70 16.41 -4.65
C ILE A 143 0.37 16.35 -5.74
N TYR A 144 1.57 16.85 -5.48
CA TYR A 144 2.65 16.82 -6.47
C TYR A 144 3.66 15.71 -6.15
N TYR A 145 3.90 14.84 -7.12
CA TYR A 145 4.83 13.71 -7.00
C TYR A 145 5.94 13.80 -8.05
N GLU A 146 7.19 13.65 -7.62
CA GLU A 146 8.35 13.73 -8.49
C GLU A 146 8.96 12.33 -8.71
N ILE A 147 9.13 11.99 -9.98
CA ILE A 147 9.80 10.78 -10.43
C ILE A 147 11.21 11.19 -10.89
N PRO A 148 12.28 10.76 -10.18
CA PRO A 148 13.66 11.15 -10.48
C PRO A 148 14.18 10.54 -11.78
#